data_AF-A0A1F8ZVE8-F1
#
_entry.id   AF-A0A1F8ZVE8-F1
#
_cell.length_a   1.000
_cell.length_b   1.000
_cell.length_c   1.000
_cell.angle_alpha   90.00
_cell.angle_beta   90.00
_cell.angle_gamma   90.00
#
_symmetry.space_group_name_H-M   'P 1'
#
loop_
_entity.id
_entity.type
_entity.pdbx_description
1 polymer ?
#
loop_
_entity_poly.entity_id
_entity_poly.type
_entity_poly.pdbx_seq_one_letter_code
_entity_poly.pdbx_strand_id
1 'polypeptide(L)'
;MIKAGRNDPCPCGSGKKFKKCHLGREGELFLRKNEPLHQEAGEQICRLPEVHYGRSKEIIEALIQEGPLDGIHKVKCIDLEAYRNLGFSGQDIPVLSLAESAGIMVNVHKTKEVDPNHLYLAITPKIQDSTFIHQIAHILDYLKGSKQQPGTYQQMSLETGIPIEHLDHTQEFGHWLDFLKNRFQVKLDAEDAIVSFLYQNQQLFKTEEIKGQDMNALIFRSKQILDFLIAHRAEINSLIQNRAGYIGK
;
A
#
# COMPACT_ATOMS: atom_id res chain seq x y z
N MET A 1 32.51 -9.06 0.34
CA MET A 1 31.53 -8.75 1.41
C MET A 1 31.30 -7.24 1.41
N ILE A 2 30.06 -6.78 1.17
CA ILE A 2 29.74 -5.35 1.23
C ILE A 2 29.80 -4.94 2.70
N LYS A 3 30.88 -4.26 3.11
CA LYS A 3 30.97 -3.61 4.43
C LYS A 3 30.48 -2.17 4.25
N ALA A 4 29.17 -1.98 4.22
CA ALA A 4 28.59 -0.65 4.27
C ALA A 4 28.99 0.01 5.60
N GLY A 5 29.51 1.23 5.53
CA GLY A 5 29.88 2.00 6.71
C GLY A 5 28.64 2.36 7.53
N ARG A 6 28.81 2.51 8.84
CA ARG A 6 27.73 2.80 9.80
C ARG A 6 26.82 3.98 9.38
N ASN A 7 27.36 4.97 8.68
CA ASN A 7 26.61 6.16 8.24
C ASN A 7 26.18 6.12 6.77
N ASP A 8 26.54 5.09 6.00
CA ASP A 8 26.23 4.99 4.58
C ASP A 8 24.75 4.67 4.36
N PRO A 9 24.17 4.94 3.17
CA PRO A 9 22.86 4.44 2.81
C PRO A 9 22.77 2.92 3.00
N CYS A 10 21.68 2.46 3.60
CA CYS A 10 21.51 1.05 3.91
C CYS A 10 21.35 0.22 2.62
N PRO A 11 22.07 -0.91 2.46
CA PRO A 11 22.03 -1.71 1.23
C PRO A 11 20.66 -2.30 0.86
N CYS A 12 19.69 -2.31 1.79
CA CYS A 12 18.33 -2.78 1.58
C CYS A 12 17.43 -1.84 0.73
N GLY A 13 17.95 -0.69 0.27
CA GLY A 13 17.17 0.27 -0.52
C GLY A 13 16.17 1.14 0.26
N SER A 14 16.15 1.06 1.60
CA SER A 14 15.20 1.83 2.44
C SER A 14 15.45 3.36 2.47
N GLY A 15 16.53 3.85 1.85
CA GLY A 15 16.94 5.25 1.91
C GLY A 15 17.46 5.72 3.28
N LYS A 16 17.42 4.87 4.32
CA LYS A 16 17.93 5.19 5.67
C LYS A 16 19.43 4.94 5.78
N LYS A 17 20.12 5.62 6.71
CA LYS A 17 21.51 5.28 7.08
C LYS A 17 21.59 3.86 7.66
N PHE A 18 22.64 3.11 7.38
CA PHE A 18 22.82 1.71 7.78
C PHE A 18 22.61 1.51 9.29
N LYS A 19 23.16 2.40 10.13
CA LYS A 19 22.94 2.41 11.59
C LYS A 19 21.49 2.56 12.06
N LYS A 20 20.65 3.15 11.22
CA LYS A 20 19.22 3.37 11.51
C LYS A 20 18.33 2.33 10.84
N CYS A 21 18.94 1.32 10.21
CA CYS A 21 18.21 0.31 9.45
C CYS A 21 18.66 -1.10 9.85
N HIS A 22 19.83 -1.57 9.42
CA HIS A 22 20.23 -2.97 9.55
C HIS A 22 21.51 -3.20 10.37
N LEU A 23 22.04 -2.17 11.05
CA LEU A 23 23.15 -2.36 11.99
C LEU A 23 22.67 -3.19 13.19
N GLY A 24 23.31 -4.34 13.41
CA GLY A 24 22.86 -5.36 14.38
C GLY A 24 21.77 -6.31 13.85
N ARG A 25 21.33 -6.13 12.59
CA ARG A 25 20.37 -6.99 11.87
C ARG A 25 20.90 -7.37 10.49
N GLU A 26 22.22 -7.54 10.37
CA GLU A 26 22.89 -7.72 9.08
C GLU A 26 22.46 -9.01 8.37
N GLY A 27 22.00 -10.02 9.12
CA GLY A 27 21.47 -11.27 8.59
C GLY A 27 20.27 -11.08 7.64
N GLU A 28 19.44 -10.06 7.87
CA GLU A 28 18.29 -9.73 7.02
C GLU A 28 18.73 -9.22 5.63
N LEU A 29 19.95 -8.66 5.53
CA LEU A 29 20.52 -8.28 4.23
C LEU A 29 20.95 -9.50 3.40
N PHE A 30 21.26 -10.64 4.03
CA PHE A 30 21.66 -11.85 3.31
C PHE A 30 20.48 -12.50 2.58
N LEU A 31 19.26 -12.37 3.11
CA LEU A 31 18.04 -12.79 2.41
C LEU A 31 17.75 -11.90 1.19
N ARG A 32 18.16 -10.63 1.24
CA ARG A 32 18.04 -9.65 0.14
C ARG A 32 19.22 -9.60 -0.83
N LYS A 33 20.28 -10.41 -0.65
CA LYS A 33 21.45 -10.40 -1.56
C LYS A 33 21.13 -10.78 -3.01
N ASN A 34 19.94 -11.32 -3.26
CA ASN A 34 19.43 -11.60 -4.61
C ASN A 34 18.60 -10.45 -5.19
N GLU A 35 18.36 -9.35 -4.45
CA GLU A 35 17.79 -8.12 -5.03
C GLU A 35 18.92 -7.37 -5.77
N PRO A 36 18.76 -7.06 -7.08
CA PRO A 36 19.73 -6.26 -7.82
C PRO A 36 19.82 -4.83 -7.27
N LEU A 37 20.89 -4.14 -7.67
CA LEU A 37 21.08 -2.74 -7.32
C LEU A 37 19.82 -1.93 -7.69
N HIS A 38 19.43 -1.04 -6.81
CA HIS A 38 18.18 -0.27 -6.89
C HIS A 38 17.91 0.36 -8.27
N GLN A 39 18.95 0.88 -8.91
CA GLN A 39 18.87 1.44 -10.26
C GLN A 39 18.56 0.39 -11.34
N GLU A 40 19.20 -0.78 -11.29
CA GLU A 40 18.97 -1.88 -12.23
C GLU A 40 17.54 -2.43 -12.09
N ALA A 41 17.08 -2.60 -10.84
CA ALA A 41 15.70 -2.98 -10.55
C ALA A 41 14.71 -1.94 -11.13
N GLY A 42 14.97 -0.65 -10.92
CA GLY A 42 14.18 0.45 -11.46
C GLY A 42 14.08 0.40 -12.98
N GLU A 43 15.20 0.24 -13.68
CA GLU A 43 15.22 0.15 -15.14
C GLU A 43 14.40 -1.03 -15.66
N GLN A 44 14.51 -2.20 -15.01
CA GLN A 44 13.74 -3.38 -15.38
C GLN A 44 12.24 -3.17 -15.19
N ILE A 45 11.84 -2.53 -14.09
CA ILE A 45 10.43 -2.16 -13.85
C ILE A 45 9.93 -1.19 -14.92
N CYS A 46 10.72 -0.15 -15.24
CA CYS A 46 10.32 0.86 -16.23
C CYS A 46 10.14 0.29 -17.64
N ARG A 47 10.90 -0.76 -17.99
CA ARG A 47 10.80 -1.48 -19.26
C ARG A 47 9.55 -2.34 -19.39
N LEU A 48 8.85 -2.65 -18.30
CA LEU A 48 7.61 -3.41 -18.38
C LEU A 48 6.57 -2.63 -19.20
N PRO A 49 5.80 -3.31 -20.06
CA PRO A 49 4.78 -2.67 -20.88
C PRO A 49 3.67 -2.13 -19.98
N GLU A 50 3.10 -1.00 -20.38
CA GLU A 50 1.87 -0.50 -19.76
C GLU A 50 0.70 -1.40 -20.14
N VAL A 51 -0.15 -1.71 -19.16
CA VAL A 51 -1.35 -2.53 -19.35
C VAL A 51 -2.59 -1.80 -18.85
N HIS A 52 -3.74 -2.12 -19.45
CA HIS A 52 -5.03 -1.59 -19.04
C HIS A 52 -6.00 -2.75 -18.86
N TYR A 53 -6.26 -3.12 -17.61
CA TYR A 53 -7.16 -4.21 -17.23
C TYR A 53 -8.37 -3.66 -16.47
N GLY A 54 -9.54 -4.31 -16.63
CA GLY A 54 -10.79 -3.82 -16.05
C GLY A 54 -11.07 -2.36 -16.43
N ARG A 55 -11.44 -1.55 -15.45
CA ARG A 55 -11.69 -0.10 -15.60
C ARG A 55 -10.46 0.77 -15.31
N SER A 56 -9.25 0.21 -15.28
CA SER A 56 -8.06 0.95 -14.83
C SER A 56 -7.81 2.23 -15.64
N LYS A 57 -7.93 2.14 -16.96
CA LYS A 57 -7.76 3.27 -17.87
C LYS A 57 -8.82 4.35 -17.65
N GLU A 58 -10.10 3.96 -17.61
CA GLU A 58 -11.23 4.88 -17.37
C GLU A 58 -11.05 5.67 -16.07
N ILE A 59 -10.72 4.97 -14.97
CA ILE A 59 -10.56 5.57 -13.65
C ILE A 59 -9.36 6.53 -13.64
N ILE A 60 -8.20 6.11 -14.18
CA ILE A 60 -7.00 6.97 -14.21
C ILE A 60 -7.26 8.22 -15.05
N GLU A 61 -7.84 8.08 -16.25
CA GLU A 61 -8.14 9.21 -17.14
C GLU A 61 -9.10 10.20 -16.48
N ALA A 62 -10.15 9.72 -15.81
CA ALA A 62 -11.09 10.57 -15.07
C ALA A 62 -10.39 11.35 -13.93
N LEU A 63 -9.52 10.69 -13.17
CA LEU A 63 -8.77 11.33 -12.08
C LEU A 63 -7.76 12.37 -12.56
N ILE A 64 -7.18 12.18 -13.75
CA ILE A 64 -6.33 13.19 -14.40
C ILE A 64 -7.17 14.38 -14.84
N GLN A 65 -8.31 14.12 -15.50
CA GLN A 65 -9.19 15.17 -16.02
C GLN A 65 -9.79 16.03 -14.90
N GLU A 66 -10.16 15.42 -13.77
CA GLU A 66 -10.80 16.09 -12.65
C GLU A 66 -9.79 16.72 -11.67
N GLY A 67 -8.50 16.36 -11.77
CA GLY A 67 -7.42 16.91 -10.96
C GLY A 67 -6.97 16.14 -9.70
N PRO A 68 -7.65 15.09 -9.18
CA PRO A 68 -7.09 14.25 -8.12
C PRO A 68 -5.70 13.67 -8.43
N LEU A 69 -5.43 13.27 -9.68
CA LEU A 69 -4.07 13.01 -10.17
C LEU A 69 -3.58 14.24 -10.91
N ASP A 70 -2.40 14.75 -10.56
CA ASP A 70 -1.82 15.85 -11.31
C ASP A 70 -1.21 15.35 -12.63
N GLY A 71 -1.08 16.24 -13.63
CA GLY A 71 -0.49 15.88 -14.92
C GLY A 71 1.02 15.61 -14.86
N ILE A 72 1.65 15.77 -13.69
CA ILE A 72 3.10 15.61 -13.48
C ILE A 72 3.41 14.17 -13.07
N HIS A 73 2.66 13.62 -12.11
CA HIS A 73 2.78 12.26 -11.61
C HIS A 73 1.79 11.35 -12.34
N LYS A 74 2.31 10.54 -13.24
CA LYS A 74 1.53 9.58 -14.01
C LYS A 74 1.46 8.24 -13.28
N VAL A 75 0.30 7.60 -13.33
CA VAL A 75 0.15 6.22 -12.84
C VAL A 75 0.32 5.28 -14.02
N LYS A 76 1.39 4.48 -14.03
CA LYS A 76 1.63 3.45 -15.04
C LYS A 76 1.24 2.08 -14.47
N CYS A 77 0.20 1.49 -15.04
CA CYS A 77 -0.18 0.12 -14.71
C CYS A 77 0.72 -0.87 -15.45
N ILE A 78 1.26 -1.86 -14.74
CA ILE A 78 2.09 -2.94 -15.30
C ILE A 78 1.49 -4.30 -14.94
N ASP A 79 1.80 -5.33 -15.71
CA ASP A 79 1.31 -6.67 -15.42
C ASP A 79 1.94 -7.25 -14.14
N LEU A 80 1.12 -7.73 -13.21
CA LEU A 80 1.58 -8.23 -11.92
C LEU A 80 2.46 -9.47 -12.05
N GLU A 81 2.13 -10.39 -12.95
CA GLU A 81 2.94 -11.59 -13.16
C GLU A 81 4.30 -11.22 -13.76
N ALA A 82 4.32 -10.32 -14.75
CA ALA A 82 5.56 -9.81 -15.33
C ALA A 82 6.43 -9.09 -14.29
N TYR A 83 5.85 -8.26 -13.41
CA TYR A 83 6.56 -7.61 -12.32
C TYR A 83 7.14 -8.62 -11.32
N ARG A 84 6.38 -9.66 -10.96
CA ARG A 84 6.87 -10.73 -10.06
C ARG A 84 8.02 -11.50 -10.68
N ASN A 85 7.96 -11.78 -11.97
CA ASN A 85 9.02 -12.50 -12.69
C ASN A 85 10.35 -11.76 -12.72
N LEU A 86 10.38 -10.47 -12.38
CA LEU A 86 11.63 -9.73 -12.16
C LEU A 86 12.33 -10.10 -10.83
N GLY A 87 11.61 -10.68 -9.86
CA GLY A 87 12.18 -11.15 -8.59
C GLY A 87 12.35 -10.09 -7.51
N PHE A 88 11.77 -8.89 -7.66
CA PHE A 88 11.93 -7.78 -6.70
C PHE A 88 10.84 -7.70 -5.65
N SER A 89 9.82 -8.56 -5.66
CA SER A 89 8.61 -8.31 -4.86
C SER A 89 8.87 -8.29 -3.35
N GLY A 90 9.98 -8.83 -2.84
CA GLY A 90 10.40 -8.74 -1.43
C GLY A 90 9.42 -9.34 -0.40
N GLN A 91 8.24 -9.74 -0.86
CA GLN A 91 7.18 -10.44 -0.16
C GLN A 91 6.78 -11.62 -1.06
N ASP A 92 6.84 -12.81 -0.50
CA ASP A 92 6.28 -14.02 -1.09
C ASP A 92 4.75 -13.92 -1.04
N ILE A 93 4.17 -13.16 -1.97
CA ILE A 93 2.71 -13.15 -2.13
C ILE A 93 2.32 -14.53 -2.65
N PRO A 94 1.44 -15.28 -1.96
CA PRO A 94 1.09 -16.64 -2.34
C PRO A 94 0.72 -16.72 -3.83
N VAL A 95 1.30 -17.72 -4.52
CA VAL A 95 1.10 -17.98 -5.96
C VAL A 95 -0.39 -18.10 -6.33
N LEU A 96 -1.24 -18.48 -5.36
CA LEU A 96 -2.70 -18.59 -5.48
C LEU A 96 -3.40 -17.27 -5.89
N SER A 97 -2.80 -16.10 -5.64
CA SER A 97 -3.39 -14.78 -5.95
C SER A 97 -3.40 -14.37 -7.43
N LEU A 98 -2.70 -15.09 -8.33
CA LEU A 98 -2.64 -14.73 -9.76
C LEU A 98 -3.93 -15.09 -10.52
N ALA A 99 -4.73 -16.03 -10.01
CA ALA A 99 -6.02 -16.38 -10.60
C ALA A 99 -7.14 -15.40 -10.21
N GLU A 100 -6.89 -14.56 -9.20
CA GLU A 100 -7.84 -13.70 -8.51
C GLU A 100 -7.51 -12.21 -8.71
N SER A 101 -8.40 -11.32 -8.27
CA SER A 101 -8.19 -9.87 -8.34
C SER A 101 -7.11 -9.45 -7.34
N ALA A 102 -5.96 -9.03 -7.85
CA ALA A 102 -4.87 -8.48 -7.04
C ALA A 102 -4.20 -7.29 -7.71
N GLY A 103 -3.70 -6.38 -6.88
CA GLY A 103 -2.91 -5.21 -7.27
C GLY A 103 -1.90 -4.81 -6.19
N ILE A 104 -0.78 -4.23 -6.59
CA ILE A 104 0.29 -3.78 -5.69
C ILE A 104 0.86 -2.46 -6.18
N MET A 105 0.88 -1.46 -5.30
CA MET A 105 1.68 -0.26 -5.49
C MET A 105 3.17 -0.62 -5.43
N VAL A 106 3.88 -0.46 -6.55
CA VAL A 106 5.33 -0.67 -6.59
C VAL A 106 6.00 0.36 -5.68
N ASN A 107 7.00 -0.09 -4.91
CA ASN A 107 7.75 0.79 -4.03
C ASN A 107 8.35 1.96 -4.84
N VAL A 108 7.92 3.20 -4.55
CA VAL A 108 8.33 4.40 -5.31
C VAL A 108 9.82 4.62 -5.28
N HIS A 109 10.50 4.15 -4.22
CA HIS A 109 11.94 4.26 -4.17
C HIS A 109 12.56 3.50 -5.32
N LYS A 110 12.10 2.28 -5.65
CA LYS A 110 12.70 1.47 -6.73
C LYS A 110 12.74 2.18 -8.09
N THR A 111 11.78 3.05 -8.39
CA THR A 111 11.67 3.70 -9.70
C THR A 111 12.02 5.18 -9.69
N LYS A 112 11.96 5.89 -8.54
CA LYS A 112 12.12 7.36 -8.50
C LYS A 112 13.43 7.89 -9.10
N GLU A 113 14.51 7.10 -9.07
CA GLU A 113 15.83 7.54 -9.57
C GLU A 113 15.91 7.48 -11.09
N VAL A 114 15.18 6.55 -11.71
CA VAL A 114 15.19 6.31 -13.16
C VAL A 114 13.98 6.93 -13.85
N ASP A 115 12.86 7.06 -13.15
CA ASP A 115 11.59 7.58 -13.66
C ASP A 115 10.80 8.31 -12.56
N PRO A 116 11.21 9.55 -12.20
CA PRO A 116 10.66 10.28 -11.06
C PRO A 116 9.19 10.71 -11.23
N ASN A 117 8.68 10.69 -12.46
CA ASN A 117 7.35 11.19 -12.78
C ASN A 117 6.30 10.08 -12.89
N HIS A 118 6.68 8.80 -12.71
CA HIS A 118 5.73 7.69 -12.76
C HIS A 118 5.66 6.94 -11.42
N LEU A 119 4.43 6.75 -10.96
CA LEU A 119 4.08 5.78 -9.94
C LEU A 119 3.61 4.51 -10.64
N TYR A 120 4.10 3.37 -10.18
CA TYR A 120 3.86 2.08 -10.83
C TYR A 120 2.86 1.27 -10.02
N LEU A 121 1.86 0.72 -10.71
CA LEU A 121 0.87 -0.15 -10.12
C LEU A 121 0.86 -1.49 -10.84
N ALA A 122 1.26 -2.56 -10.16
CA ALA A 122 1.27 -3.90 -10.71
C ALA A 122 -0.11 -4.55 -10.51
N ILE A 123 -0.81 -4.91 -11.59
CA ILE A 123 -2.20 -5.41 -11.54
C ILE A 123 -2.40 -6.71 -12.31
N THR A 124 -3.36 -7.51 -11.87
CA THR A 124 -3.80 -8.73 -12.56
C THR A 124 -4.79 -8.45 -13.69
N PRO A 125 -4.86 -9.28 -14.74
CA PRO A 125 -5.86 -9.16 -15.81
C PRO A 125 -7.33 -9.16 -15.34
N LYS A 126 -7.60 -9.79 -14.18
CA LYS A 126 -8.93 -9.91 -13.57
C LYS A 126 -9.16 -8.94 -12.41
N ILE A 127 -8.39 -7.85 -12.35
CA ILE A 127 -8.55 -6.82 -11.32
C ILE A 127 -10.01 -6.34 -11.23
N GLN A 128 -10.57 -6.40 -10.02
CA GLN A 128 -11.88 -5.86 -9.68
C GLN A 128 -11.76 -4.37 -9.34
N ASP A 129 -12.85 -3.64 -9.57
CA ASP A 129 -12.91 -2.22 -9.28
C ASP A 129 -12.56 -1.90 -7.83
N SER A 130 -13.00 -2.70 -6.84
CA SER A 130 -12.70 -2.49 -5.42
C SER A 130 -11.20 -2.54 -5.16
N THR A 131 -10.54 -3.62 -5.59
CA THR A 131 -9.09 -3.80 -5.48
C THR A 131 -8.34 -2.68 -6.21
N PHE A 132 -8.82 -2.26 -7.39
CA PHE A 132 -8.17 -1.19 -8.14
C PHE A 132 -8.26 0.15 -7.40
N ILE A 133 -9.46 0.56 -6.96
CA ILE A 133 -9.61 1.84 -6.26
C ILE A 133 -8.92 1.86 -4.89
N HIS A 134 -8.79 0.73 -4.21
CA HIS A 134 -7.97 0.61 -3.00
C HIS A 134 -6.52 1.00 -3.29
N GLN A 135 -5.94 0.44 -4.35
CA GLN A 135 -4.56 0.77 -4.72
C GLN A 135 -4.40 2.23 -5.19
N ILE A 136 -5.40 2.76 -5.90
CA ILE A 136 -5.43 4.18 -6.27
C ILE A 136 -5.57 5.08 -5.03
N ALA A 137 -6.32 4.67 -4.00
CA ALA A 137 -6.42 5.42 -2.75
C ALA A 137 -5.05 5.55 -2.07
N HIS A 138 -4.23 4.50 -2.05
CA HIS A 138 -2.85 4.59 -1.59
C HIS A 138 -1.98 5.53 -2.44
N ILE A 139 -2.14 5.53 -3.76
CA ILE A 139 -1.43 6.47 -4.63
C ILE A 139 -1.81 7.92 -4.31
N LEU A 140 -3.11 8.20 -4.18
CA LEU A 140 -3.60 9.56 -3.87
C LEU A 140 -3.21 9.99 -2.46
N ASP A 141 -3.25 9.08 -1.49
CA ASP A 141 -2.77 9.34 -0.13
C ASP A 141 -1.26 9.62 -0.11
N TYR A 142 -0.48 8.85 -0.87
CA TYR A 142 0.96 9.11 -1.02
C TYR A 142 1.24 10.48 -1.64
N LEU A 143 0.52 10.85 -2.70
CA LEU A 143 0.75 12.11 -3.42
C LEU A 143 0.24 13.33 -2.63
N LYS A 144 -0.94 13.23 -2.01
CA LYS A 144 -1.70 14.38 -1.50
C LYS A 144 -2.06 14.29 -0.01
N GLY A 145 -1.88 13.15 0.63
CA GLY A 145 -2.21 12.91 2.04
C GLY A 145 -0.97 12.63 2.89
N SER A 146 -0.90 11.41 3.42
CA SER A 146 0.08 10.97 4.43
C SER A 146 1.54 11.05 3.97
N LYS A 147 1.76 10.95 2.64
CA LYS A 147 3.06 10.72 1.99
C LYS A 147 3.75 9.44 2.44
N GLN A 148 2.98 8.47 2.94
CA GLN A 148 3.47 7.15 3.34
C GLN A 148 3.08 6.12 2.28
N GLN A 149 3.93 5.12 2.12
CA GLN A 149 3.59 3.97 1.29
C GLN A 149 2.98 2.85 2.15
N PRO A 150 2.16 1.97 1.58
CA PRO A 150 1.77 0.73 2.23
C PRO A 150 2.98 -0.04 2.74
N GLY A 151 2.88 -0.62 3.93
CA GLY A 151 3.94 -1.37 4.60
C GLY A 151 5.05 -0.50 5.21
N THR A 152 4.97 0.84 5.13
CA THR A 152 5.99 1.73 5.74
C THR A 152 6.14 1.47 7.23
N TYR A 153 5.04 1.13 7.89
CA TYR A 153 4.98 0.90 9.34
C TYR A 153 5.05 -0.57 9.74
N GLN A 154 5.45 -1.48 8.83
CA GLN A 154 5.55 -2.92 9.12
C GLN A 154 6.38 -3.22 10.38
N GLN A 155 7.52 -2.55 10.54
CA GLN A 155 8.38 -2.73 11.71
C GLN A 155 7.68 -2.27 13.01
N MET A 156 6.95 -1.15 12.94
CA MET A 156 6.20 -0.64 14.09
C MET A 156 5.06 -1.59 14.46
N SER A 157 4.36 -2.14 13.46
CA SER A 157 3.32 -3.16 13.67
C SER A 157 3.88 -4.38 14.41
N LEU A 158 5.05 -4.88 14.00
CA LEU A 158 5.72 -6.00 14.66
C LEU A 158 6.15 -5.69 16.10
N GLU A 159 6.66 -4.48 16.35
CA GLU A 159 7.15 -4.07 17.67
C GLU A 159 6.02 -3.78 18.67
N THR A 160 4.90 -3.24 18.20
CA THR A 160 3.79 -2.78 19.05
C THR A 160 2.62 -3.76 19.12
N GLY A 161 2.53 -4.68 18.15
CA GLY A 161 1.36 -5.55 17.95
C GLY A 161 0.14 -4.84 17.36
N ILE A 162 0.26 -3.57 16.95
CA ILE A 162 -0.81 -2.85 16.24
C ILE A 162 -0.99 -3.49 14.85
N PRO A 163 -2.22 -3.84 14.43
CA PRO A 163 -2.47 -4.33 13.08
C PRO A 163 -1.95 -3.36 12.02
N ILE A 164 -1.23 -3.88 11.01
CA ILE A 164 -0.70 -3.03 9.92
C ILE A 164 -1.82 -2.27 9.20
N GLU A 165 -3.00 -2.89 9.08
CA GLU A 165 -4.21 -2.28 8.53
C GLU A 165 -4.59 -0.96 9.22
N HIS A 166 -4.38 -0.84 10.53
CA HIS A 166 -4.65 0.41 11.24
C HIS A 166 -3.63 1.50 10.91
N LEU A 167 -2.40 1.13 10.58
CA LEU A 167 -1.29 2.05 10.32
C LEU A 167 -1.23 2.49 8.85
N ASP A 168 -1.61 1.60 7.93
CA ASP A 168 -1.60 1.86 6.49
C ASP A 168 -2.91 2.51 6.00
N HIS A 169 -4.04 2.27 6.67
CA HIS A 169 -5.34 2.84 6.31
C HIS A 169 -5.73 3.98 7.26
N THR A 170 -5.06 5.11 7.12
CA THR A 170 -5.31 6.33 7.92
C THR A 170 -6.56 7.09 7.47
N GLN A 171 -6.90 8.17 8.16
CA GLN A 171 -7.98 9.10 7.79
C GLN A 171 -7.80 9.66 6.39
N GLU A 172 -6.56 9.97 6.00
CA GLU A 172 -6.22 10.48 4.67
C GLU A 172 -6.46 9.40 3.59
N PHE A 173 -6.09 8.15 3.85
CA PHE A 173 -6.44 7.03 2.99
C PHE A 173 -7.96 6.84 2.89
N GLY A 174 -8.65 6.80 4.03
CA GLY A 174 -10.10 6.60 4.10
C GLY A 174 -10.87 7.67 3.31
N HIS A 175 -10.39 8.92 3.34
CA HIS A 175 -10.93 10.00 2.51
C HIS A 175 -10.88 9.68 1.01
N TRP A 176 -9.72 9.24 0.51
CA TRP A 176 -9.58 8.89 -0.90
C TRP A 176 -10.37 7.64 -1.28
N LEU A 177 -10.39 6.61 -0.42
CA LEU A 177 -11.19 5.41 -0.66
C LEU A 177 -12.69 5.75 -0.79
N ASP A 178 -13.23 6.57 0.12
CA ASP A 178 -14.63 6.98 0.08
C ASP A 178 -14.94 7.89 -1.13
N PHE A 179 -14.02 8.81 -1.48
CA PHE A 179 -14.13 9.61 -2.69
C PHE A 179 -14.22 8.73 -3.94
N LEU A 180 -13.29 7.79 -4.12
CA LEU A 180 -13.24 6.91 -5.28
C LEU A 180 -14.46 5.98 -5.35
N LYS A 181 -14.84 5.38 -4.22
CA LYS A 181 -16.03 4.53 -4.09
C LYS A 181 -17.27 5.25 -4.60
N ASN A 182 -17.52 6.47 -4.12
CA ASN A 182 -18.70 7.25 -4.48
C ASN A 182 -18.62 7.77 -5.93
N ARG A 183 -17.44 8.25 -6.35
CA ARG A 183 -17.22 8.80 -7.69
C ARG A 183 -17.42 7.75 -8.79
N PHE A 184 -16.94 6.53 -8.58
CA PHE A 184 -16.96 5.47 -9.58
C PHE A 184 -18.04 4.40 -9.34
N GLN A 185 -18.88 4.60 -8.31
CA GLN A 185 -19.97 3.71 -7.91
C GLN A 185 -19.51 2.27 -7.67
N VAL A 186 -18.38 2.13 -6.97
CA VAL A 186 -17.74 0.84 -6.72
C VAL A 186 -18.28 0.22 -5.43
N LYS A 187 -18.69 -1.04 -5.49
CA LYS A 187 -19.01 -1.82 -4.29
C LYS A 187 -17.71 -2.35 -3.68
N LEU A 188 -17.33 -1.81 -2.52
CA LEU A 188 -16.17 -2.30 -1.76
C LEU A 188 -16.34 -3.75 -1.33
N ASP A 189 -15.23 -4.48 -1.21
CA ASP A 189 -15.18 -5.78 -0.56
C ASP A 189 -15.40 -5.67 0.95
N ALA A 190 -15.32 -6.79 1.68
CA ALA A 190 -15.57 -6.81 3.11
C ALA A 190 -14.55 -5.98 3.91
N GLU A 191 -13.26 -6.04 3.56
CA GLU A 191 -12.18 -5.38 4.30
C GLU A 191 -12.24 -3.87 4.07
N ASP A 192 -12.33 -3.43 2.81
CA ASP A 192 -12.45 -2.02 2.46
C ASP A 192 -13.74 -1.40 2.98
N ALA A 193 -14.82 -2.17 3.08
CA ALA A 193 -16.06 -1.71 3.70
C ALA A 193 -15.89 -1.41 5.19
N ILE A 194 -15.08 -2.19 5.91
CA ILE A 194 -14.74 -1.93 7.31
C ILE A 194 -13.90 -0.66 7.40
N VAL A 195 -12.91 -0.48 6.54
CA VAL A 195 -12.09 0.74 6.50
C VAL A 195 -12.95 1.98 6.24
N SER A 196 -13.83 1.91 5.25
CA SER A 196 -14.81 2.96 4.94
C SER A 196 -15.73 3.26 6.13
N PHE A 197 -16.23 2.23 6.82
CA PHE A 197 -17.04 2.39 8.03
C PHE A 197 -16.27 3.10 9.15
N LEU A 198 -15.02 2.72 9.40
CA LEU A 198 -14.16 3.36 10.39
C LEU A 198 -13.86 4.82 10.00
N TYR A 199 -13.62 5.11 8.73
CA TYR A 199 -13.42 6.48 8.24
C TYR A 199 -14.65 7.36 8.53
N GLN A 200 -15.84 6.89 8.17
CA GLN A 200 -17.10 7.62 8.36
C GLN A 200 -17.41 7.90 9.83
N ASN A 201 -16.95 7.04 10.73
CA ASN A 201 -17.08 7.19 12.19
C ASN A 201 -15.87 7.87 12.85
N GLN A 202 -14.94 8.43 12.06
CA GLN A 202 -13.73 9.10 12.53
C GLN A 202 -12.84 8.22 13.42
N GLN A 203 -12.84 6.92 13.16
CA GLN A 203 -12.13 5.92 13.96
C GLN A 203 -10.76 5.53 13.40
N LEU A 204 -10.42 5.86 12.15
CA LEU A 204 -9.06 5.65 11.64
C LEU A 204 -8.06 6.58 12.32
N PHE A 205 -6.78 6.17 12.35
CA PHE A 205 -5.67 7.03 12.75
C PHE A 205 -5.49 8.19 11.78
N LYS A 206 -5.10 9.36 12.27
CA LYS A 206 -4.51 10.41 11.45
C LYS A 206 -3.02 10.17 11.29
N THR A 207 -2.47 10.60 10.16
CA THR A 207 -1.04 10.42 9.91
C THR A 207 -0.18 11.16 10.95
N GLU A 208 -0.63 12.31 11.45
CA GLU A 208 0.10 13.07 12.47
C GLU A 208 0.22 12.31 13.79
N GLU A 209 -0.79 11.51 14.16
CA GLU A 209 -0.76 10.69 15.37
C GLU A 209 0.35 9.64 15.27
N ILE A 210 0.46 8.98 14.12
CA ILE A 210 1.50 7.97 13.86
C ILE A 210 2.89 8.62 13.82
N LYS A 211 3.02 9.79 13.18
CA LYS A 211 4.28 10.55 13.12
C LYS A 211 4.75 11.06 14.47
N GLY A 212 3.83 11.27 15.42
CA GLY A 212 4.14 11.65 16.80
C GLY A 212 4.93 10.60 17.59
N GLN A 213 4.89 9.32 17.16
CA GLN A 213 5.65 8.20 17.71
C GLN A 213 5.50 7.95 19.22
N ASP A 214 4.41 8.39 19.85
CA ASP A 214 4.06 7.94 21.19
C ASP A 214 3.46 6.53 21.10
N MET A 215 4.30 5.52 21.26
CA MET A 215 3.92 4.10 21.12
C MET A 215 2.79 3.71 22.08
N ASN A 216 2.76 4.24 23.30
CA ASN A 216 1.71 3.90 24.26
C ASN A 216 0.37 4.50 23.83
N ALA A 217 0.38 5.75 23.36
CA ALA A 217 -0.82 6.39 22.82
C ALA A 217 -1.34 5.65 21.58
N LEU A 218 -0.45 5.22 20.67
CA LEU A 218 -0.82 4.44 19.49
C LEU A 218 -1.42 3.08 19.84
N ILE A 219 -0.83 2.34 20.77
CA ILE A 219 -1.36 1.05 21.23
C ILE A 219 -2.75 1.24 21.85
N PHE A 220 -2.90 2.25 22.71
CA PHE A 220 -4.19 2.56 23.33
C PHE A 220 -5.24 2.93 22.28
N ARG A 221 -4.87 3.79 21.32
CA ARG A 221 -5.76 4.21 20.24
C ARG A 221 -6.17 3.04 19.35
N SER A 222 -5.25 2.15 19.01
CA SER A 222 -5.54 0.92 18.25
C SER A 222 -6.51 0.02 19.00
N LYS A 223 -6.37 -0.10 20.33
CA LYS A 223 -7.34 -0.83 21.15
C LYS A 223 -8.73 -0.21 21.08
N GLN A 224 -8.84 1.12 21.11
CA GLN A 224 -10.13 1.80 20.95
C GLN A 224 -10.79 1.51 19.61
N ILE A 225 -10.01 1.38 18.53
CA ILE A 225 -10.53 0.96 17.21
C ILE A 225 -11.12 -0.45 17.30
N LEU A 226 -10.41 -1.39 17.93
CA LEU A 226 -10.91 -2.77 18.12
C LEU A 226 -12.17 -2.80 18.99
N ASP A 227 -12.18 -2.07 20.10
CA ASP A 227 -13.34 -1.99 20.98
C ASP A 227 -14.57 -1.40 20.23
N PHE A 228 -14.34 -0.41 19.36
CA PHE A 228 -15.38 0.14 18.49
C PHE A 228 -15.90 -0.91 17.49
N LEU A 229 -15.02 -1.64 16.81
CA LEU A 229 -15.41 -2.71 15.88
C LEU A 229 -16.24 -3.79 16.59
N ILE A 230 -15.87 -4.16 17.82
CA ILE A 230 -16.61 -5.13 18.65
C ILE A 230 -17.99 -4.58 19.01
N ALA A 231 -18.08 -3.33 19.44
CA ALA A 231 -19.34 -2.68 19.79
C ALA A 231 -20.31 -2.58 18.60
N HIS A 232 -19.78 -2.37 17.39
CA HIS A 232 -20.54 -2.25 16.14
C HIS A 232 -20.60 -3.54 15.31
N ARG A 233 -20.24 -4.70 15.88
CA ARG A 233 -20.14 -5.98 15.14
C ARG A 233 -21.38 -6.35 14.34
N ALA A 234 -22.58 -6.09 14.87
CA ALA A 234 -23.84 -6.50 14.22
C ALA A 234 -24.12 -5.65 12.98
N GLU A 235 -23.85 -4.34 13.09
CA GLU A 235 -23.95 -3.38 11.99
C GLU A 235 -22.91 -3.71 10.90
N ILE A 236 -21.65 -3.92 11.30
CA ILE A 236 -20.57 -4.29 10.39
C ILE A 236 -20.88 -5.62 9.69
N ASN A 237 -21.33 -6.65 10.41
CA ASN A 237 -21.70 -7.92 9.80
C ASN A 237 -22.82 -7.74 8.77
N SER A 238 -23.85 -6.97 9.09
CA SER A 238 -24.93 -6.66 8.14
C SER A 238 -24.39 -5.98 6.88
N LEU A 239 -23.43 -5.07 7.05
CA LEU A 239 -22.77 -4.34 5.97
C LEU A 239 -21.95 -5.26 5.04
N ILE A 240 -21.25 -6.26 5.59
CA ILE A 240 -20.21 -7.01 4.85
C ILE A 240 -20.55 -8.47 4.51
N GLN A 241 -21.58 -9.06 5.12
CA GLN A 241 -21.91 -10.50 4.97
C GLN A 241 -22.09 -10.99 3.52
N ASN A 242 -22.48 -10.10 2.60
CA ASN A 242 -22.70 -10.39 1.19
C ASN A 242 -21.62 -9.76 0.28
N ARG A 243 -20.41 -9.54 0.81
CA ARG A 243 -19.26 -8.96 0.09
C ARG A 243 -18.16 -10.00 -0.06
N ALA A 244 -17.36 -9.84 -1.12
CA ALA A 244 -16.16 -10.65 -1.32
C ALA A 244 -15.22 -10.51 -0.11
N GLY A 245 -14.51 -11.58 0.25
CA GLY A 245 -13.59 -11.60 1.38
C GLY A 245 -14.23 -11.80 2.76
N TYR A 246 -15.57 -11.90 2.88
CA TYR A 246 -16.19 -12.20 4.17
C TYR A 246 -15.94 -13.65 4.62
N ILE A 247 -15.41 -13.82 5.83
CA ILE A 247 -15.03 -15.13 6.41
C ILE A 247 -16.06 -15.65 7.43
N GLY A 248 -17.04 -14.83 7.84
CA GLY A 248 -18.02 -15.20 8.86
C GLY A 248 -19.02 -16.26 8.37
N LYS A 249 -18.81 -17.51 8.76
CA LYS A 249 -19.85 -18.54 8.82
C LYS A 249 -20.25 -18.77 10.27
#